data_AF-A0A9D5SD29-F1
#
_entry.id   AF-A0A9D5SD29-F1
#
_cell.length_a   1.000
_cell.length_b   1.000
_cell.length_c   1.000
_cell.angle_alpha   90.00
_cell.angle_beta   90.00
_cell.angle_gamma   90.00
#
_symmetry.space_group_name_H-M   'P 1'
#
loop_
_entity.id
_entity.type
_entity.pdbx_description
1 polymer ?
#
loop_
_entity_poly.entity_id
_entity_poly.type
_entity_poly.pdbx_seq_one_letter_code
_entity_poly.pdbx_strand_id
1 'polypeptide(L)'
;MESELNIEEELKKSTTVCEKIVDMINNKEETTNEVNILRDQLININKSFGERYGNKILRNDMDFLLPNFLKTHQIIAELCKNLQLTENLGNNLLYCGLLDECRPYRMLIFVLLLNETANLKNDADLGYCLFREAYLMTDNIYGQLQNTTYSFVLKDYLTRLETSLPNIKTNKLTSEEAMFYNNLSNKIKVFRGMCDAEKQSKEYGISWTLDKKYAQNYVFYKKNKVIGNVGWIAEMEIDKNDIFAVWGADGREKEIVINPKKCKNVTFTNVSNPNTLSFVIEH
;
A
#
# COMPACT_ATOMS: atom_id res chain seq x y z
N MET A 1 -7.44 -25.81 -27.42
CA MET A 1 -6.58 -27.01 -27.44
C MET A 1 -5.13 -26.73 -27.79
N GLU A 2 -4.70 -26.52 -29.06
CA GLU A 2 -3.27 -26.23 -29.36
C GLU A 2 -2.76 -24.93 -28.70
N SER A 3 -3.59 -23.88 -28.62
CA SER A 3 -3.24 -22.63 -27.94
C SER A 3 -3.10 -22.76 -26.42
N GLU A 4 -3.81 -23.71 -25.79
CA GLU A 4 -3.81 -23.92 -24.33
C GLU A 4 -2.61 -24.77 -23.90
N LEU A 5 -2.28 -25.79 -24.70
CA LEU A 5 -1.07 -26.61 -24.52
C LEU A 5 0.22 -25.77 -24.55
N ASN A 6 0.28 -24.77 -25.44
CA ASN A 6 1.44 -23.87 -25.51
C ASN A 6 1.56 -22.96 -24.27
N ILE A 7 0.44 -22.54 -23.67
CA ILE A 7 0.45 -21.67 -22.47
C ILE A 7 0.87 -22.45 -21.22
N GLU A 8 0.42 -23.70 -21.07
CA GLU A 8 0.80 -24.54 -19.93
C GLU A 8 2.30 -24.85 -19.94
N GLU A 9 2.88 -25.10 -21.10
CA GLU A 9 4.32 -25.32 -21.24
C GLU A 9 5.13 -24.08 -20.84
N GLU A 10 4.68 -22.89 -21.23
CA GLU A 10 5.37 -21.64 -20.95
C GLU A 10 5.17 -21.17 -19.52
N LEU A 11 3.99 -21.38 -18.94
CA LEU A 11 3.79 -21.24 -17.50
C LEU A 11 4.76 -22.13 -16.74
N LYS A 12 4.92 -23.39 -17.17
CA LYS A 12 5.86 -24.32 -16.53
C LYS A 12 7.31 -23.86 -16.67
N LYS A 13 7.71 -23.35 -17.85
CA LYS A 13 9.04 -22.76 -18.07
C LYS A 13 9.27 -21.55 -17.16
N SER A 14 8.32 -20.62 -17.13
CA SER A 14 8.36 -19.41 -16.32
C SER A 14 8.46 -19.73 -14.83
N THR A 15 7.60 -20.63 -14.34
CA THR A 15 7.64 -21.15 -12.97
C THR A 15 9.01 -21.75 -12.63
N THR A 16 9.56 -22.59 -13.51
CA THR A 16 10.88 -23.22 -13.28
C THR A 16 11.98 -22.16 -13.16
N VAL A 17 11.91 -21.07 -13.93
CA VAL A 17 12.88 -19.97 -13.85
C VAL A 17 12.68 -19.19 -12.54
N CYS A 18 11.45 -18.87 -12.16
CA CYS A 18 11.13 -18.20 -10.90
C CYS A 18 11.59 -18.99 -9.68
N GLU A 19 11.35 -20.30 -9.64
CA GLU A 19 11.81 -21.19 -8.55
C GLU A 19 13.33 -21.16 -8.40
N LYS A 20 14.07 -21.28 -9.52
CA LYS A 20 15.54 -21.20 -9.49
C LYS A 20 16.03 -19.85 -8.98
N ILE A 21 15.42 -18.75 -9.42
CA ILE A 21 15.76 -17.40 -8.94
C ILE A 21 15.57 -17.33 -7.43
N VAL A 22 14.41 -17.77 -6.93
CA VAL A 22 14.08 -17.72 -5.50
C VAL A 22 15.02 -18.61 -4.67
N ASP A 23 15.32 -19.82 -5.14
CA ASP A 23 16.24 -20.75 -4.47
C ASP A 23 17.65 -20.16 -4.34
N MET A 24 18.18 -19.58 -5.42
CA MET A 24 19.51 -18.94 -5.40
C MET A 24 19.55 -17.74 -4.42
N ILE A 25 18.50 -16.92 -4.44
CA ILE A 25 18.33 -15.75 -3.57
C ILE A 25 18.23 -16.17 -2.08
N ASN A 26 17.67 -17.33 -1.80
CA ASN A 26 17.52 -17.87 -0.44
C ASN A 26 18.79 -18.55 0.06
N ASN A 27 19.49 -19.27 -0.80
CA ASN A 27 20.70 -20.02 -0.44
C ASN A 27 21.96 -19.14 -0.37
N LYS A 28 21.87 -17.84 -0.70
CA LYS A 28 23.01 -16.90 -0.78
C LYS A 28 24.12 -17.40 -1.71
N GLU A 29 23.80 -18.26 -2.67
CA GLU A 29 24.70 -18.75 -3.71
C GLU A 29 24.87 -17.70 -4.83
N GLU A 30 24.72 -16.42 -4.49
CA GLU A 30 24.67 -15.31 -5.43
C GLU A 30 25.98 -15.19 -6.21
N THR A 31 26.02 -15.73 -7.42
CA THR A 31 26.74 -15.06 -8.49
C THR A 31 25.75 -14.15 -9.19
N THR A 32 25.94 -12.82 -9.06
CA THR A 32 25.07 -11.79 -9.66
C THR A 32 24.81 -12.05 -11.16
N ASN A 33 25.74 -12.72 -11.84
CA ASN A 33 25.63 -13.07 -13.26
C ASN A 33 24.56 -14.13 -13.56
N GLU A 34 24.46 -15.21 -12.79
CA GLU A 34 23.50 -16.29 -13.06
C GLU A 34 22.06 -15.85 -12.81
N VAL A 35 21.82 -15.09 -11.73
CA VAL A 35 20.50 -14.48 -11.46
C VAL A 35 20.10 -13.51 -12.57
N ASN A 36 21.06 -12.72 -13.11
CA ASN A 36 20.80 -11.83 -14.24
C ASN A 36 20.42 -12.60 -15.51
N ILE A 37 21.09 -13.73 -15.79
CA ILE A 37 20.73 -14.60 -16.94
C ILE A 37 19.31 -15.14 -16.78
N LEU A 38 18.96 -15.67 -15.61
CA LEU A 38 17.61 -16.18 -15.33
C LEU A 38 16.56 -15.07 -15.42
N ARG A 39 16.86 -13.87 -14.91
CA ARG A 39 16.00 -12.69 -15.04
C ARG A 39 15.74 -12.36 -16.51
N ASP A 40 16.79 -12.31 -17.33
CA ASP A 40 16.65 -11.96 -18.74
C ASP A 40 15.87 -13.04 -19.50
N GLN A 41 16.04 -14.33 -19.13
CA GLN A 41 15.21 -15.42 -19.63
C GLN A 41 13.72 -15.22 -19.27
N LEU A 42 13.42 -14.88 -18.02
CA LEU A 42 12.06 -14.64 -17.54
C LEU A 42 11.38 -13.48 -18.28
N ILE A 43 12.11 -12.38 -18.48
CA ILE A 43 11.62 -11.21 -19.23
C ILE A 43 11.31 -11.59 -20.68
N ASN A 44 12.16 -12.42 -21.31
CA ASN A 44 11.94 -12.86 -22.69
C ASN A 44 10.71 -13.76 -22.83
N ILE A 45 10.46 -14.65 -21.85
CA ILE A 45 9.23 -15.48 -21.79
C ILE A 45 7.99 -14.59 -21.68
N ASN A 46 8.02 -13.57 -20.83
CA ASN A 46 6.88 -12.66 -20.68
C ASN A 46 6.60 -11.84 -21.94
N LYS A 47 7.66 -11.37 -22.63
CA LYS A 47 7.53 -10.59 -23.87
C LYS A 47 6.99 -11.41 -25.04
N SER A 48 7.32 -12.69 -25.15
CA SER A 48 6.93 -13.51 -26.30
C SER A 48 5.44 -13.85 -26.35
N PHE A 49 4.70 -13.69 -25.24
CA PHE A 49 3.31 -14.16 -25.12
C PHE A 49 2.19 -13.09 -25.14
N GLY A 50 2.53 -11.83 -25.42
CA GLY A 50 1.58 -10.76 -25.79
C GLY A 50 0.49 -10.43 -24.75
N GLU A 51 -0.36 -9.46 -25.08
CA GLU A 51 -1.35 -8.87 -24.14
C GLU A 51 -2.40 -9.85 -23.62
N ARG A 52 -2.71 -10.93 -24.35
CA ARG A 52 -3.80 -11.86 -24.01
C ARG A 52 -3.42 -12.90 -22.96
N TYR A 53 -2.16 -13.36 -22.95
CA TYR A 53 -1.68 -14.42 -22.05
C TYR A 53 -0.57 -13.94 -21.11
N GLY A 54 0.12 -12.85 -21.45
CA GLY A 54 1.13 -12.22 -20.60
C GLY A 54 0.63 -11.89 -19.20
N ASN A 55 -0.65 -11.51 -19.04
CA ASN A 55 -1.21 -11.23 -17.72
C ASN A 55 -1.28 -12.47 -16.81
N LYS A 56 -1.51 -13.68 -17.36
CA LYS A 56 -1.55 -14.92 -16.58
C LYS A 56 -0.14 -15.36 -16.19
N ILE A 57 0.81 -15.25 -17.11
CA ILE A 57 2.23 -15.56 -16.87
C ILE A 57 2.81 -14.58 -15.84
N LEU A 58 2.63 -13.27 -16.06
CA LEU A 58 3.05 -12.22 -15.13
C LEU A 58 2.48 -12.44 -13.73
N ARG A 59 1.17 -12.73 -13.62
CA ARG A 59 0.55 -13.03 -12.33
C ARG A 59 1.22 -14.23 -11.64
N ASN A 60 1.42 -15.31 -12.38
CA ASN A 60 2.07 -16.50 -11.85
C ASN A 60 3.50 -16.18 -11.37
N ASP A 61 4.28 -15.45 -12.16
CA ASP A 61 5.64 -15.06 -11.79
C ASP A 61 5.66 -14.17 -10.54
N MET A 62 4.71 -13.23 -10.45
CA MET A 62 4.52 -12.40 -9.26
C MET A 62 4.20 -13.24 -8.01
N ASP A 63 3.38 -14.29 -8.13
CA ASP A 63 3.07 -15.20 -7.01
C ASP A 63 4.34 -15.85 -6.44
N PHE A 64 5.34 -16.16 -7.27
CA PHE A 64 6.64 -16.72 -6.84
C PHE A 64 7.60 -15.65 -6.31
N LEU A 65 7.64 -14.47 -6.92
CA LEU A 65 8.62 -13.44 -6.60
C LEU A 65 8.25 -12.62 -5.36
N LEU A 66 6.96 -12.37 -5.12
CA LEU A 66 6.49 -11.47 -4.05
C LEU A 66 6.83 -11.91 -2.62
N PRO A 67 6.84 -13.20 -2.24
CA PRO A 67 7.27 -13.61 -0.90
C PRO A 67 8.68 -13.09 -0.54
N ASN A 68 9.53 -12.87 -1.55
CA ASN A 68 10.89 -12.33 -1.42
C ASN A 68 11.02 -10.90 -1.97
N PHE A 69 9.94 -10.11 -1.95
CA PHE A 69 9.83 -8.80 -2.62
C PHE A 69 11.07 -7.91 -2.44
N LEU A 70 11.60 -7.76 -1.22
CA LEU A 70 12.75 -6.89 -0.96
C LEU A 70 14.03 -7.30 -1.72
N LYS A 71 14.13 -8.55 -2.17
CA LYS A 71 15.25 -9.06 -2.97
C LYS A 71 14.89 -9.18 -4.46
N THR A 72 13.60 -9.33 -4.79
CA THR A 72 13.12 -9.57 -6.16
C THR A 72 12.48 -8.35 -6.82
N HIS A 73 12.33 -7.22 -6.11
CA HIS A 73 11.59 -6.05 -6.62
C HIS A 73 12.14 -5.49 -7.95
N GLN A 74 13.45 -5.63 -8.22
CA GLN A 74 14.03 -5.20 -9.51
C GLN A 74 13.58 -6.08 -10.68
N ILE A 75 13.41 -7.38 -10.44
CA ILE A 75 12.88 -8.32 -11.44
C ILE A 75 11.42 -7.98 -11.71
N ILE A 76 10.64 -7.76 -10.65
CA ILE A 76 9.24 -7.35 -10.73
C ILE A 76 9.08 -6.03 -11.49
N ALA A 77 9.95 -5.05 -11.23
CA ALA A 77 9.96 -3.77 -11.91
C ALA A 77 10.12 -3.94 -13.43
N GLU A 78 11.12 -4.72 -13.88
CA GLU A 78 11.34 -4.98 -15.30
C GLU A 78 10.19 -5.78 -15.95
N LEU A 79 9.56 -6.70 -15.21
CA LEU A 79 8.37 -7.41 -15.70
C LEU A 79 7.16 -6.49 -15.90
N CYS A 80 7.00 -5.47 -15.05
CA CYS A 80 5.91 -4.50 -15.11
C CYS A 80 6.21 -3.31 -16.04
N LYS A 81 7.44 -3.20 -16.54
CA LYS A 81 7.92 -2.04 -17.28
C LYS A 81 7.13 -1.80 -18.56
N ASN A 82 6.60 -0.59 -18.71
CA ASN A 82 5.75 -0.15 -19.82
C ASN A 82 4.45 -0.96 -20.00
N LEU A 83 4.05 -1.76 -19.01
CA LEU A 83 2.77 -2.46 -19.05
C LEU A 83 1.61 -1.45 -19.06
N GLN A 84 0.61 -1.68 -19.90
CA GLN A 84 -0.64 -0.94 -19.87
C GLN A 84 -1.55 -1.55 -18.80
N LEU A 85 -1.65 -0.89 -17.65
CA LEU A 85 -2.48 -1.37 -16.55
C LEU A 85 -3.96 -1.10 -16.81
N THR A 86 -4.77 -2.12 -16.55
CA THR A 86 -6.21 -1.98 -16.29
C THR A 86 -6.46 -2.12 -14.79
N GLU A 87 -7.63 -1.69 -14.30
CA GLU A 87 -7.99 -1.85 -12.89
C GLU A 87 -7.96 -3.32 -12.44
N ASN A 88 -8.52 -4.22 -13.26
CA ASN A 88 -8.51 -5.66 -12.96
C ASN A 88 -7.08 -6.21 -12.87
N LEU A 89 -6.20 -5.85 -13.81
CA LEU A 89 -4.82 -6.30 -13.78
C LEU A 89 -4.07 -5.71 -12.57
N GLY A 90 -4.21 -4.41 -12.30
CA GLY A 90 -3.58 -3.77 -11.16
C GLY A 90 -4.00 -4.40 -9.82
N ASN A 91 -5.30 -4.64 -9.64
CA ASN A 91 -5.81 -5.36 -8.47
C ASN A 91 -5.23 -6.77 -8.40
N ASN A 92 -5.26 -7.55 -9.49
CA ASN A 92 -4.66 -8.89 -9.49
C ASN A 92 -3.19 -8.86 -9.05
N LEU A 93 -2.40 -7.88 -9.48
CA LEU A 93 -1.00 -7.73 -9.08
C LEU A 93 -0.83 -7.33 -7.60
N LEU A 94 -1.69 -6.46 -7.06
CA LEU A 94 -1.72 -6.12 -5.63
C LEU A 94 -2.11 -7.32 -4.73
N TYR A 95 -2.85 -8.27 -5.30
CA TYR A 95 -3.33 -9.48 -4.64
C TYR A 95 -2.51 -10.74 -4.93
N CYS A 96 -1.39 -10.63 -5.66
CA CYS A 96 -0.49 -11.76 -5.90
C CYS A 96 0.20 -12.22 -4.59
N GLY A 97 0.59 -13.49 -4.59
CA GLY A 97 1.20 -14.21 -3.48
C GLY A 97 0.19 -14.69 -2.43
N LEU A 98 0.66 -15.50 -1.48
CA LEU A 98 -0.16 -15.93 -0.34
C LEU A 98 -0.54 -14.69 0.48
N LEU A 99 -1.84 -14.49 0.68
CA LEU A 99 -2.45 -13.22 1.14
C LEU A 99 -1.82 -12.63 2.41
N ASP A 100 -1.36 -13.47 3.33
CA ASP A 100 -0.79 -13.05 4.61
C ASP A 100 0.70 -12.67 4.51
N GLU A 101 1.46 -13.34 3.64
CA GLU A 101 2.90 -13.12 3.48
C GLU A 101 3.21 -11.88 2.62
N CYS A 102 2.32 -11.54 1.70
CA CYS A 102 2.52 -10.45 0.74
C CYS A 102 1.81 -9.15 1.12
N ARG A 103 0.90 -9.19 2.11
CA ARG A 103 0.27 -8.00 2.70
C ARG A 103 1.27 -6.89 3.11
N PRO A 104 2.45 -7.22 3.67
CA PRO A 104 3.50 -6.25 3.99
C PRO A 104 4.15 -5.55 2.78
N TYR A 105 3.75 -5.85 1.53
CA TYR A 105 4.34 -5.25 0.34
C TYR A 105 3.33 -4.51 -0.56
N ARG A 106 2.04 -4.53 -0.25
CA ARG A 106 0.98 -3.97 -1.14
C ARG A 106 1.20 -2.50 -1.51
N MET A 107 1.60 -1.66 -0.56
CA MET A 107 1.90 -0.26 -0.86
C MET A 107 3.20 -0.12 -1.67
N LEU A 108 4.18 -1.00 -1.45
CA LEU A 108 5.41 -1.03 -2.26
C LEU A 108 5.13 -1.47 -3.70
N ILE A 109 4.27 -2.47 -3.90
CA ILE A 109 3.80 -2.90 -5.22
C ILE A 109 3.09 -1.74 -5.91
N PHE A 110 2.16 -1.06 -5.23
CA PHE A 110 1.52 0.13 -5.79
C PHE A 110 2.53 1.19 -6.24
N VAL A 111 3.51 1.53 -5.41
CA VAL A 111 4.55 2.51 -5.76
C VAL A 111 5.41 2.02 -6.93
N LEU A 112 5.75 0.74 -7.00
CA LEU A 112 6.47 0.15 -8.12
C LEU A 112 5.64 0.28 -9.41
N LEU A 113 4.38 -0.16 -9.38
CA LEU A 113 3.48 -0.05 -10.53
C LEU A 113 3.31 1.40 -10.99
N LEU A 114 3.22 2.34 -10.05
CA LEU A 114 3.09 3.77 -10.34
C LEU A 114 4.29 4.33 -11.14
N ASN A 115 5.48 3.75 -10.95
CA ASN A 115 6.70 4.21 -11.60
C ASN A 115 7.07 3.42 -12.86
N GLU A 116 6.75 2.13 -12.90
CA GLU A 116 7.21 1.24 -13.98
C GLU A 116 6.19 1.04 -15.10
N THR A 117 4.90 1.16 -14.80
CA THR A 117 3.86 0.94 -15.82
C THR A 117 3.66 2.17 -16.71
N ALA A 118 3.19 1.96 -17.93
CA ALA A 118 3.15 3.01 -18.95
C ALA A 118 2.14 4.13 -18.65
N ASN A 119 1.03 3.79 -17.98
CA ASN A 119 -0.12 4.67 -17.85
C ASN A 119 -0.40 5.14 -16.41
N LEU A 120 -0.07 4.37 -15.38
CA LEU A 120 -0.59 4.61 -14.02
C LEU A 120 -0.22 5.99 -13.44
N LYS A 121 0.95 6.51 -13.80
CA LYS A 121 1.39 7.85 -13.35
C LYS A 121 0.53 8.99 -13.89
N ASN A 122 -0.08 8.80 -15.05
CA ASN A 122 -0.85 9.80 -15.79
C ASN A 122 -2.36 9.53 -15.78
N ASP A 123 -2.78 8.36 -15.34
CA ASP A 123 -4.18 7.98 -15.15
C ASP A 123 -4.57 8.16 -13.68
N ALA A 124 -5.11 9.33 -13.35
CA ALA A 124 -5.47 9.67 -11.98
C ALA A 124 -6.60 8.79 -11.42
N ASP A 125 -7.56 8.40 -12.27
CA ASP A 125 -8.68 7.56 -11.88
C ASP A 125 -8.21 6.16 -11.49
N LEU A 126 -7.43 5.52 -12.37
CA LEU A 126 -6.83 4.23 -12.08
C LEU A 126 -5.85 4.31 -10.90
N GLY A 127 -5.05 5.38 -10.84
CA GLY A 127 -4.14 5.67 -9.74
C GLY A 127 -4.85 5.73 -8.39
N TYR A 128 -5.98 6.43 -8.32
CA TYR A 128 -6.82 6.48 -7.13
C TYR A 128 -7.36 5.10 -6.74
N CYS A 129 -7.91 4.34 -7.70
CA CYS A 129 -8.48 3.01 -7.42
C CYS A 129 -7.43 2.07 -6.81
N LEU A 130 -6.26 1.95 -7.46
CA LEU A 130 -5.19 1.06 -6.99
C LEU A 130 -4.54 1.56 -5.70
N PHE A 131 -4.43 2.88 -5.50
CA PHE A 131 -3.93 3.44 -4.25
C PHE A 131 -4.86 3.14 -3.08
N ARG A 132 -6.18 3.38 -3.24
CA ARG A 132 -7.19 3.06 -2.23
C ARG A 132 -7.14 1.58 -1.86
N GLU A 133 -7.04 0.71 -2.87
CA GLU A 133 -6.96 -0.73 -2.65
C GLU A 133 -5.70 -1.13 -1.88
N ALA A 134 -4.53 -0.67 -2.34
CA ALA A 134 -3.26 -0.94 -1.68
C ALA A 134 -3.27 -0.43 -0.23
N TYR A 135 -3.89 0.74 0.02
CA TYR A 135 -4.05 1.36 1.33
C TYR A 135 -4.92 0.51 2.27
N LEU A 136 -6.13 0.15 1.85
CA LEU A 136 -7.08 -0.60 2.69
C LEU A 136 -6.54 -1.98 3.07
N MET A 137 -5.69 -2.52 2.22
CA MET A 137 -5.15 -3.85 2.35
C MET A 137 -3.82 -3.90 3.09
N THR A 138 -3.21 -2.77 3.47
CA THR A 138 -2.02 -2.73 4.35
C THR A 138 -2.39 -2.32 5.77
N ASP A 139 -1.55 -2.67 6.74
CA ASP A 139 -1.67 -2.28 8.14
C ASP A 139 -0.45 -1.50 8.66
N ASN A 140 0.53 -1.20 7.79
CA ASN A 140 1.72 -0.43 8.15
C ASN A 140 2.33 0.31 6.93
N ILE A 141 1.58 1.25 6.36
CA ILE A 141 2.02 2.05 5.20
C ILE A 141 3.37 2.70 5.44
N TYR A 142 3.53 3.33 6.60
CA TYR A 142 4.75 4.06 6.94
C TYR A 142 5.96 3.12 6.89
N GLY A 143 5.89 1.97 7.56
CA GLY A 143 6.97 0.98 7.55
C GLY A 143 7.23 0.37 6.17
N GLN A 144 6.19 0.17 5.35
CA GLN A 144 6.36 -0.28 3.98
C GLN A 144 7.14 0.74 3.16
N LEU A 145 6.71 2.00 3.16
CA LEU A 145 7.33 3.06 2.36
C LEU A 145 8.78 3.35 2.73
N GLN A 146 9.29 2.96 3.90
CA GLN A 146 10.73 3.05 4.21
C GLN A 146 11.60 2.11 3.34
N ASN A 147 11.01 1.08 2.74
CA ASN A 147 11.73 0.10 1.92
C ASN A 147 11.56 0.32 0.41
N THR A 148 10.92 1.42 -0.01
CA THR A 148 10.78 1.71 -1.44
C THR A 148 12.10 2.18 -2.03
N THR A 149 12.39 1.79 -3.27
CA THR A 149 13.51 2.33 -4.06
C THR A 149 13.11 3.55 -4.89
N TYR A 150 11.83 3.94 -4.86
CA TYR A 150 11.32 5.09 -5.62
C TYR A 150 11.06 6.28 -4.71
N SER A 151 11.28 7.49 -5.21
CA SER A 151 10.83 8.69 -4.52
C SER A 151 9.31 8.74 -4.49
N PHE A 152 8.70 8.48 -3.33
CA PHE A 152 7.25 8.57 -3.13
C PHE A 152 6.91 9.33 -1.86
N VAL A 153 6.31 10.51 -2.03
CA VAL A 153 5.86 11.37 -0.93
C VAL A 153 4.34 11.36 -0.89
N LEU A 154 3.77 10.68 0.11
CA LEU A 154 2.33 10.42 0.21
C LEU A 154 1.47 11.70 0.19
N LYS A 155 1.88 12.74 0.94
CA LYS A 155 1.17 14.04 0.97
C LYS A 155 1.14 14.72 -0.41
N ASP A 156 2.20 14.58 -1.19
CA ASP A 156 2.27 15.16 -2.53
C ASP A 156 1.45 14.34 -3.51
N TYR A 157 1.47 13.01 -3.37
CA TYR A 157 0.61 12.13 -4.15
C TYR A 157 -0.88 12.45 -3.94
N LEU A 158 -1.32 12.61 -2.70
CA LEU A 158 -2.70 13.05 -2.38
C LEU A 158 -3.03 14.42 -2.97
N THR A 159 -2.10 15.38 -2.88
CA THR A 159 -2.30 16.72 -3.46
C THR A 159 -2.55 16.63 -4.97
N ARG A 160 -1.81 15.77 -5.68
CA ARG A 160 -2.02 15.54 -7.12
C ARG A 160 -3.40 14.93 -7.38
N LEU A 161 -3.80 13.90 -6.62
CA LEU A 161 -5.11 13.28 -6.77
C LEU A 161 -6.26 14.28 -6.49
N GLU A 162 -6.14 15.12 -5.46
CA GLU A 162 -7.13 16.18 -5.18
C GLU A 162 -7.29 17.15 -6.36
N THR A 163 -6.18 17.47 -7.03
CA THR A 163 -6.17 18.38 -8.19
C THR A 163 -6.76 17.70 -9.42
N SER A 164 -6.41 16.44 -9.68
CA SER A 164 -6.84 15.70 -10.86
C SER A 164 -8.28 15.17 -10.74
N LEU A 165 -8.75 14.93 -9.51
CA LEU A 165 -10.06 14.33 -9.22
C LEU A 165 -10.81 15.19 -8.17
N PRO A 166 -11.28 16.40 -8.51
CA PRO A 166 -11.94 17.29 -7.56
C PRO A 166 -13.23 16.73 -6.94
N ASN A 167 -13.85 15.74 -7.62
CA ASN A 167 -15.14 15.15 -7.27
C ASN A 167 -15.03 13.72 -6.71
N ILE A 168 -13.88 13.33 -6.11
CA ILE A 168 -13.69 11.98 -5.50
C ILE A 168 -14.85 11.62 -4.57
N LYS A 169 -15.26 12.57 -3.72
CA LYS A 169 -16.27 12.37 -2.67
C LYS A 169 -17.69 12.14 -3.19
N THR A 170 -17.96 12.44 -4.45
CA THR A 170 -19.27 12.20 -5.07
C THR A 170 -19.25 10.99 -6.00
N ASN A 171 -18.11 10.69 -6.62
CA ASN A 171 -18.06 9.74 -7.73
C ASN A 171 -17.37 8.41 -7.39
N LYS A 172 -16.60 8.35 -6.30
CA LYS A 172 -15.68 7.23 -6.01
C LYS A 172 -15.88 6.57 -4.64
N LEU A 173 -16.91 6.98 -3.90
CA LEU A 173 -17.28 6.35 -2.63
C LEU A 173 -18.22 5.17 -2.89
N THR A 174 -18.09 4.10 -2.11
CA THR A 174 -19.15 3.08 -2.04
C THR A 174 -20.43 3.67 -1.45
N SER A 175 -21.56 2.98 -1.58
CA SER A 175 -22.83 3.46 -0.99
C SER A 175 -22.72 3.68 0.52
N GLU A 176 -22.00 2.82 1.25
CA GLU A 176 -21.80 2.97 2.70
C GLU A 176 -20.88 4.16 3.02
N GLU A 177 -19.76 4.32 2.31
CA GLU A 177 -18.86 5.45 2.46
C GLU A 177 -19.56 6.78 2.14
N ALA A 178 -20.42 6.80 1.11
CA ALA A 178 -21.20 7.98 0.72
C ALA A 178 -22.25 8.32 1.79
N MET A 179 -22.99 7.34 2.32
CA MET A 179 -23.94 7.56 3.41
C MET A 179 -23.22 8.10 4.66
N PHE A 180 -22.09 7.50 5.03
CA PHE A 180 -21.28 7.97 6.15
C PHE A 180 -20.83 9.42 5.93
N TYR A 181 -20.23 9.73 4.78
CA TYR A 181 -19.77 11.09 4.45
C TYR A 181 -20.92 12.10 4.46
N ASN A 182 -22.07 11.75 3.87
CA ASN A 182 -23.22 12.65 3.80
C ASN A 182 -23.78 12.99 5.18
N ASN A 183 -23.72 12.07 6.14
CA ASN A 183 -24.16 12.28 7.52
C ASN A 183 -23.19 13.11 8.38
N LEU A 184 -21.97 13.40 7.90
CA LEU A 184 -21.03 14.26 8.62
C LEU A 184 -21.54 15.71 8.67
N SER A 185 -21.36 16.35 9.83
CA SER A 185 -21.55 17.79 10.00
C SER A 185 -20.53 18.58 9.17
N ASN A 186 -20.80 19.86 8.89
CA ASN A 186 -19.91 20.71 8.09
C ASN A 186 -18.53 20.89 8.73
N LYS A 187 -18.45 20.88 10.05
CA LYS A 187 -17.20 20.82 10.81
C LYS A 187 -17.23 19.59 11.69
N ILE A 188 -16.15 18.82 11.64
CA ILE A 188 -16.01 17.59 12.43
C ILE A 188 -14.73 17.67 13.25
N LYS A 189 -14.76 17.05 14.43
CA LYS A 189 -13.56 16.79 15.22
C LYS A 189 -13.05 15.39 14.87
N VAL A 190 -11.76 15.30 14.56
CA VAL A 190 -11.09 14.05 14.17
C VAL A 190 -9.90 13.77 15.09
N PHE A 191 -9.57 12.49 15.23
CA PHE A 191 -8.54 11.98 16.12
C PHE A 191 -7.60 11.03 15.40
N ARG A 192 -6.34 11.01 15.83
CA ARG A 192 -5.32 10.06 15.35
C ARG A 192 -4.37 9.68 16.48
N GLY A 193 -4.14 8.37 16.63
CA GLY A 193 -3.07 7.86 17.48
C GLY A 193 -1.75 7.86 16.74
N MET A 194 -0.68 8.32 17.39
CA MET A 194 0.65 8.40 16.78
C MET A 194 1.76 8.26 17.82
N CYS A 195 2.96 7.91 17.35
CA CYS A 195 4.16 7.88 18.17
C CYS A 195 4.76 9.28 18.34
N ASP A 196 5.70 9.43 19.28
CA ASP A 196 6.38 10.71 19.51
C ASP A 196 7.17 11.18 18.28
N ALA A 197 7.80 10.26 17.53
CA ALA A 197 8.54 10.59 16.31
C ALA A 197 7.64 11.22 15.22
N GLU A 198 6.43 10.69 15.00
CA GLU A 198 5.45 11.24 14.05
C GLU A 198 4.96 12.63 14.51
N LYS A 199 4.73 12.83 15.81
CA LYS A 199 4.41 14.15 16.36
C LYS A 199 5.53 15.17 16.11
N GLN A 200 6.78 14.77 16.35
CA GLN A 200 7.94 15.66 16.18
C GLN A 200 8.18 16.04 14.72
N SER A 201 7.97 15.12 13.78
CA SER A 201 8.14 15.38 12.35
C SER A 201 7.09 16.36 11.78
N LYS A 202 5.91 16.45 12.42
CA LYS A 202 4.72 17.15 11.91
C LYS A 202 4.23 16.61 10.56
N GLU A 203 4.69 15.43 10.17
CA GLU A 203 4.23 14.71 8.98
C GLU A 203 3.21 13.67 9.39
N TYR A 204 2.00 14.14 9.70
CA TYR A 204 0.93 13.24 10.15
C TYR A 204 0.50 12.28 9.04
N GLY A 205 0.20 11.04 9.41
CA GLY A 205 -0.44 10.10 8.50
C GLY A 205 -1.84 10.56 8.06
N ILE A 206 -2.35 9.90 7.03
CA ILE A 206 -3.56 10.33 6.32
C ILE A 206 -4.84 9.78 6.95
N SER A 207 -4.74 8.76 7.81
CA SER A 207 -5.87 8.11 8.48
C SER A 207 -6.26 8.84 9.76
N TRP A 208 -7.52 9.24 9.86
CA TRP A 208 -8.13 9.84 11.05
C TRP A 208 -9.48 9.18 11.35
N THR A 209 -9.92 9.21 12.61
CA THR A 209 -11.22 8.67 13.05
C THR A 209 -12.04 9.73 13.78
N LEU A 210 -13.36 9.54 13.85
CA LEU A 210 -14.25 10.32 14.70
C LEU A 210 -14.25 9.82 16.17
N ASP A 211 -13.72 8.62 16.44
CA ASP A 211 -13.68 8.03 17.77
C ASP A 211 -12.28 8.16 18.42
N LYS A 212 -12.21 8.97 19.48
CA LYS A 212 -10.98 9.17 20.26
C LYS A 212 -10.47 7.88 20.90
N LYS A 213 -11.35 6.97 21.34
CA LYS A 213 -10.96 5.67 21.92
C LYS A 213 -10.41 4.75 20.84
N TYR A 214 -11.01 4.76 19.65
CA TYR A 214 -10.47 4.01 18.52
C TYR A 214 -9.06 4.48 18.17
N ALA A 215 -8.84 5.80 18.10
CA ALA A 215 -7.51 6.38 17.88
C ALA A 215 -6.46 5.93 18.92
N GLN A 216 -6.85 5.75 20.19
CA GLN A 216 -5.95 5.27 21.25
C GLN A 216 -5.39 3.87 20.98
N ASN A 217 -6.15 2.99 20.34
CA ASN A 217 -5.69 1.65 20.00
C ASN A 217 -4.50 1.66 19.03
N TYR A 218 -4.31 2.75 18.28
CA TYR A 218 -3.24 2.88 17.28
C TYR A 218 -1.96 3.51 17.80
N VAL A 219 -1.97 4.12 18.99
CA VAL A 219 -0.81 4.82 19.57
C VAL A 219 0.39 3.89 19.75
N PHE A 220 0.15 2.68 20.28
CA PHE A 220 1.16 1.65 20.49
C PHE A 220 0.89 0.41 19.64
N TYR A 221 0.38 0.62 18.43
CA TYR A 221 0.05 -0.49 17.53
C TYR A 221 1.31 -1.32 17.25
N LYS A 222 1.31 -2.58 17.69
CA LYS A 222 2.51 -3.45 17.69
C LYS A 222 3.18 -3.55 16.32
N LYS A 223 2.39 -3.53 15.23
CA LYS A 223 2.92 -3.64 13.86
C LYS A 223 3.71 -2.42 13.40
N ASN A 224 3.47 -1.26 14.01
CA ASN A 224 4.20 -0.03 13.71
C ASN A 224 5.58 0.02 14.39
N LYS A 225 5.95 -1.00 15.18
CA LYS A 225 7.25 -1.11 15.89
C LYS A 225 7.60 0.19 16.63
N VAL A 226 6.61 0.80 17.29
CA VAL A 226 6.78 2.08 18.01
C VAL A 226 7.86 1.91 19.07
N ILE A 227 8.90 2.75 18.99
CA ILE A 227 9.99 2.80 19.97
C ILE A 227 9.61 3.81 21.06
N GLY A 228 9.69 3.37 22.32
CA GLY A 228 9.45 4.22 23.49
C GLY A 228 8.08 4.01 24.16
N ASN A 229 7.87 4.73 25.26
CA ASN A 229 6.71 4.56 26.14
C ASN A 229 5.73 5.73 26.08
N VAL A 230 6.00 6.68 25.18
CA VAL A 230 5.25 7.91 25.00
C VAL A 230 4.59 7.89 23.63
N GLY A 231 3.28 8.09 23.63
CA GLY A 231 2.53 8.30 22.40
C GLY A 231 1.51 9.41 22.59
N TRP A 232 0.81 9.73 21.51
CA TRP A 232 -0.03 10.92 21.45
C TRP A 232 -1.34 10.64 20.74
N ILE A 233 -2.39 11.27 21.24
CA ILE A 233 -3.61 11.51 20.47
C ILE A 233 -3.52 12.92 19.92
N ALA A 234 -3.39 12.99 18.60
CA ALA A 234 -3.63 14.22 17.86
C ALA A 234 -5.13 14.42 17.69
N GLU A 235 -5.59 15.65 17.87
CA GLU A 235 -6.97 16.04 17.59
C GLU A 235 -6.98 17.37 16.83
N MET A 236 -7.95 17.53 15.92
CA MET A 236 -8.19 18.79 15.22
C MET A 236 -9.65 18.88 14.79
N GLU A 237 -10.09 20.10 14.49
CA GLU A 237 -11.33 20.34 13.76
C GLU A 237 -11.02 20.57 12.27
N ILE A 238 -11.81 19.97 11.40
CA ILE A 238 -11.67 20.11 9.95
C ILE A 238 -13.03 20.34 9.30
N ASP A 239 -13.04 21.18 8.26
CA ASP A 239 -14.21 21.34 7.41
C ASP A 239 -14.44 20.07 6.57
N LYS A 240 -15.68 19.63 6.47
CA LYS A 240 -16.09 18.44 5.69
C LYS A 240 -15.56 18.48 4.26
N ASN A 241 -15.51 19.67 3.66
CA ASN A 241 -15.01 19.88 2.30
C ASN A 241 -13.50 19.65 2.17
N ASP A 242 -12.73 19.72 3.26
CA ASP A 242 -11.29 19.49 3.28
C ASP A 242 -10.92 18.01 3.38
N ILE A 243 -11.87 17.13 3.71
CA ILE A 243 -11.70 15.67 3.66
C ILE A 243 -11.32 15.27 2.23
N PHE A 244 -10.34 14.38 2.09
CA PHE A 244 -9.94 13.82 0.81
C PHE A 244 -10.93 12.74 0.37
N ALA A 245 -11.10 11.73 1.23
CA ALA A 245 -11.99 10.60 1.02
C ALA A 245 -12.44 10.00 2.36
N VAL A 246 -13.39 9.08 2.31
CA VAL A 246 -13.76 8.22 3.42
C VAL A 246 -13.56 6.79 2.96
N TRP A 247 -12.81 5.99 3.70
CA TRP A 247 -12.52 4.61 3.31
C TRP A 247 -12.82 3.63 4.43
N GLY A 248 -13.30 2.45 4.08
CA GLY A 248 -13.38 1.33 5.01
C GLY A 248 -14.15 0.17 4.43
N ALA A 249 -13.76 -1.06 4.79
CA ALA A 249 -14.47 -2.26 4.35
C ALA A 249 -15.94 -2.25 4.82
N ASP A 250 -16.81 -2.92 4.07
CA ASP A 250 -18.24 -2.91 4.35
C ASP A 250 -18.56 -3.43 5.76
N GLY A 251 -19.42 -2.69 6.48
CA GLY A 251 -19.79 -3.00 7.86
C GLY A 251 -18.68 -2.77 8.90
N ARG A 252 -17.57 -2.13 8.53
CA ARG A 252 -16.50 -1.68 9.45
C ARG A 252 -16.50 -0.17 9.61
N GLU A 253 -15.88 0.29 10.70
CA GLU A 253 -15.63 1.71 10.93
C GLU A 253 -14.89 2.34 9.74
N LYS A 254 -15.34 3.54 9.34
CA LYS A 254 -14.76 4.26 8.21
C LYS A 254 -13.70 5.24 8.68
N GLU A 255 -12.59 5.27 7.98
CA GLU A 255 -11.50 6.21 8.18
C GLU A 255 -11.78 7.50 7.41
N ILE A 256 -11.56 8.64 8.08
CA ILE A 256 -11.50 9.95 7.43
C ILE A 256 -10.09 10.11 6.86
N VAL A 257 -10.00 10.20 5.54
CA VAL A 257 -8.72 10.37 4.86
C VAL A 257 -8.48 11.85 4.64
N ILE A 258 -7.34 12.33 5.12
CA ILE A 258 -6.99 13.75 5.08
C ILE A 258 -5.61 13.92 4.48
N ASN A 259 -5.48 14.83 3.50
CA ASN A 259 -4.18 15.24 3.02
C ASN A 259 -3.42 15.93 4.16
N PRO A 260 -2.21 15.46 4.56
CA PRO A 260 -1.47 16.02 5.69
C PRO A 260 -1.22 17.53 5.59
N LYS A 261 -1.17 18.09 4.37
CA LYS A 261 -1.04 19.55 4.15
C LYS A 261 -2.23 20.38 4.66
N LYS A 262 -3.39 19.74 4.88
CA LYS A 262 -4.61 20.37 5.42
C LYS A 262 -4.73 20.25 6.93
N CYS A 263 -3.88 19.46 7.58
CA CYS A 263 -3.87 19.32 9.04
C CYS A 263 -3.31 20.60 9.69
N LYS A 264 -4.20 21.43 10.24
CA LYS A 264 -3.86 22.71 10.87
C LYS A 264 -4.37 22.72 12.31
N ASN A 265 -3.71 23.49 13.18
CA ASN A 265 -4.10 23.69 14.58
C ASN A 265 -4.30 22.38 15.37
N VAL A 266 -3.47 21.37 15.08
CA VAL A 266 -3.52 20.06 15.75
C VAL A 266 -3.08 20.23 17.21
N THR A 267 -3.91 19.77 18.14
CA THR A 267 -3.56 19.68 19.57
C THR A 267 -3.23 18.23 19.93
N PHE A 268 -2.46 18.06 21.00
CA PHE A 268 -1.93 16.75 21.38
C PHE A 268 -2.23 16.44 22.84
N THR A 269 -2.79 15.26 23.08
CA THR A 269 -2.92 14.68 24.42
C THR A 269 -1.91 13.54 24.57
N ASN A 270 -1.09 13.56 25.61
CA ASN A 270 -0.15 12.48 25.90
C ASN A 270 -0.90 11.21 26.32
N VAL A 271 -0.43 10.06 25.85
CA VAL A 271 -0.88 8.75 26.29
C VAL A 271 0.34 7.93 26.70
N SER A 272 0.34 7.46 27.94
CA SER A 272 1.37 6.58 28.47
C SER A 272 1.06 5.13 28.09
N ASN A 273 2.11 4.34 27.79
CA ASN A 273 1.93 2.92 27.48
C ASN A 273 1.38 2.17 28.72
N PRO A 274 0.19 1.54 28.64
CA PRO A 274 -0.38 0.81 29.77
C PRO A 274 0.49 -0.38 30.22
N ASN A 275 1.37 -0.89 29.34
CA ASN A 275 2.27 -2.00 29.66
C ASN A 275 3.54 -1.60 30.43
N THR A 276 3.71 -0.31 30.73
CA THR A 276 4.83 0.20 31.55
C THR A 276 4.42 0.66 32.95
N LEU A 277 3.13 0.56 33.30
CA LEU A 277 2.60 0.97 34.60
C LEU A 277 2.58 -0.16 35.66
N SER A 278 3.19 -1.32 35.39
CA SER A 278 3.24 -2.46 36.34
C SER A 278 4.49 -2.52 37.24
N PHE A 279 5.30 -1.46 37.32
CA PHE A 279 6.50 -1.44 38.18
C PHE A 279 6.63 -0.21 39.07
N VAL A 280 5.54 0.26 39.67
CA VAL A 280 5.55 1.13 40.86
C VAL A 280 4.16 0.87 41.47
N ILE A 281 3.90 0.24 42.63
CA ILE A 281 4.34 0.38 44.03
C ILE A 281 3.93 -0.97 44.68
N GLU A 282 4.71 -1.63 45.55
CA GLU A 282 4.56 -1.55 47.00
C GLU A 282 5.72 -2.27 47.73
N HIS A 283 6.36 -1.48 48.61
CA HIS A 283 7.06 -1.78 49.88
C HIS A 283 8.18 -2.83 49.91
#